data_AF-A0A7H2BLR0-F1
#
_entry.id   AF-A0A7H2BLR0-F1
#
_cell.length_a   1.000
_cell.length_b   1.000
_cell.length_c   1.000
_cell.angle_alpha   90.00
_cell.angle_beta   90.00
_cell.angle_gamma   90.00
#
_symmetry.space_group_name_H-M   'P 1'
#
loop_
_entity.id
_entity.type
_entity.pdbx_description
1 polymer ?
#
loop_
_entity_poly.entity_id
_entity_poly.type
_entity_poly.pdbx_seq_one_letter_code
_entity_poly.pdbx_strand_id
1 'polypeptide(L)'
;MDWRSRAACLEKDPELFFPVGNTGPALLQIEEAKTVCRNCTVMDTCLQWAIETGQDSGVWGGMSEDERRAMKRRAARARRAS
;
A
#
# COMPACT_ATOMS: atom_id res chain seq x y z
N MET A 1 -18.73 10.41 5.65
CA MET A 1 -17.44 11.12 5.59
C MET A 1 -16.44 10.21 4.89
N ASP A 2 -15.84 10.65 3.78
CA ASP A 2 -14.88 9.84 3.02
C ASP A 2 -13.58 9.70 3.83
N TRP A 3 -13.14 8.47 4.07
CA TRP A 3 -11.93 8.19 4.85
C TRP A 3 -10.69 8.82 4.23
N ARG A 4 -10.70 9.04 2.90
CA ARG A 4 -9.62 9.69 2.15
C ARG A 4 -9.29 11.09 2.68
N SER A 5 -10.29 11.84 3.16
CA SER A 5 -10.08 13.17 3.73
C SER A 5 -9.25 13.19 5.03
N ARG A 6 -9.09 12.04 5.68
CA ARG A 6 -8.30 11.88 6.91
C ARG A 6 -6.94 11.20 6.65
N ALA A 7 -6.57 11.01 5.39
CA ALA A 7 -5.35 10.30 5.04
C ALA A 7 -4.13 11.20 5.24
N ALA A 8 -3.16 10.75 6.04
CA ALA A 8 -1.92 11.48 6.31
C ALA A 8 -1.05 11.71 5.05
N CYS A 9 -1.26 10.93 3.99
CA CYS A 9 -0.54 11.11 2.72
C CYS A 9 -0.94 12.38 1.97
N LEU A 10 -2.05 13.04 2.31
CA LEU A 10 -2.48 14.30 1.67
C LEU A 10 -1.49 15.46 1.90
N GLU A 11 -0.69 15.40 2.95
CA GLU A 11 0.33 16.41 3.29
C GLU A 11 1.72 16.09 2.73
N LYS A 12 1.82 15.06 1.88
CA LYS A 12 3.08 14.54 1.32
C LYS A 12 3.04 14.60 -0.20
N ASP A 13 4.22 14.53 -0.80
CA ASP A 13 4.37 14.41 -2.25
C ASP A 13 3.70 13.11 -2.73
N PRO A 14 2.76 13.16 -3.70
CA PRO A 14 2.19 11.96 -4.30
C PRO A 14 3.23 11.00 -4.88
N GLU A 15 4.33 11.51 -5.46
CA GLU A 15 5.37 10.68 -6.08
C GLU A 15 6.04 9.76 -5.07
N LEU A 16 6.08 10.13 -3.79
CA LEU A 16 6.60 9.29 -2.70
C LEU A 16 5.89 7.92 -2.66
N PHE A 17 4.59 7.88 -2.97
CA PHE A 17 3.79 6.65 -2.91
C PHE A 17 3.84 5.83 -4.19
N PHE A 18 4.47 6.33 -5.26
CA PHE A 18 4.60 5.65 -6.55
C PHE A 18 6.09 5.48 -6.95
N PRO A 19 6.85 4.67 -6.19
CA PRO A 19 8.25 4.40 -6.50
C PRO A 19 8.40 3.67 -7.85
N VAL A 20 9.42 4.04 -8.61
CA VAL A 20 9.76 3.37 -9.87
C VAL A 20 10.69 2.20 -9.59
N GLY A 21 10.13 0.99 -9.63
CA GLY A 21 10.85 -0.25 -9.36
C GLY A 21 10.83 -0.65 -7.88
N ASN A 22 11.56 -1.72 -7.55
CA ASN A 22 11.61 -2.30 -6.20
C ASN A 22 13.05 -2.58 -5.72
N THR A 23 14.04 -1.92 -6.33
CA THR A 23 15.46 -2.07 -6.02
C THR A 23 16.13 -0.72 -5.80
N GLY A 24 17.26 -0.74 -5.09
CA GLY A 24 18.09 0.45 -4.88
C GLY A 24 17.32 1.61 -4.23
N PRO A 25 17.32 2.83 -4.82
CA PRO A 25 16.63 3.99 -4.26
C PRO A 25 15.14 3.79 -4.00
N ALA A 26 14.47 2.94 -4.79
CA ALA A 26 13.05 2.66 -4.63
C ALA A 26 12.74 2.01 -3.28
N LEU A 27 13.67 1.23 -2.70
CA LEU A 27 13.47 0.62 -1.38
C LEU A 27 13.38 1.68 -0.28
N LEU A 28 14.22 2.73 -0.35
CA LEU A 28 14.19 3.84 0.60
C LEU A 28 12.89 4.63 0.46
N GLN A 29 12.46 4.90 -0.77
CA GLN A 29 11.19 5.58 -1.06
C GLN A 29 9.99 4.77 -0.55
N ILE A 30 9.98 3.45 -0.74
CA ILE A 30 8.95 2.56 -0.19
C ILE A 30 8.91 2.63 1.33
N GLU A 31 10.05 2.55 2.00
CA GLU A 31 10.11 2.60 3.46
C GLU A 31 9.69 3.96 4.02
N GLU A 32 10.02 5.05 3.33
CA GLU A 32 9.55 6.40 3.67
C GLU A 32 8.02 6.51 3.50
N ALA A 33 7.47 6.06 2.37
CA ALA A 33 6.02 6.01 2.16
C ALA A 33 5.30 5.18 3.24
N LYS A 34 5.84 4.01 3.58
CA LYS A 34 5.32 3.17 4.66
C LYS A 34 5.38 3.87 6.01
N THR A 35 6.42 4.67 6.28
CA THR A 35 6.53 5.47 7.51
C THR A 35 5.38 6.46 7.62
N VAL A 36 4.98 7.10 6.52
CA VAL A 36 3.78 7.95 6.48
C VAL A 36 2.53 7.12 6.76
N CYS A 37 2.39 5.95 6.13
CA CYS A 37 1.22 5.09 6.34
C CYS A 37 1.09 4.63 7.80
N ARG A 38 2.18 4.32 8.51
CA ARG A 38 2.15 3.89 9.92
C ARG A 38 1.57 4.93 10.87
N ASN A 39 1.65 6.21 10.51
CA ASN A 39 1.07 7.31 11.29
C ASN A 39 -0.35 7.68 10.83
N CYS A 40 -0.90 6.99 9.83
CA CYS A 40 -2.19 7.29 9.23
C CYS A 40 -3.34 6.58 9.95
N THR A 41 -4.32 7.33 10.44
CA THR A 41 -5.50 6.78 11.16
C THR A 41 -6.43 5.94 10.30
N VAL A 42 -6.31 6.04 8.97
CA VAL A 42 -7.14 5.32 7.99
C VAL A 42 -6.33 4.25 7.24
N MET A 43 -5.17 3.84 7.77
CA MET A 43 -4.29 2.86 7.12
C MET A 43 -5.01 1.55 6.76
N ASP A 44 -5.77 0.97 7.69
CA ASP A 44 -6.46 -0.31 7.47
C ASP A 44 -7.56 -0.19 6.42
N THR A 45 -8.37 0.88 6.49
CA THR A 45 -9.41 1.17 5.50
C THR A 45 -8.80 1.38 4.11
N CYS A 46 -7.67 2.08 4.03
CA CYS A 46 -6.93 2.29 2.79
C CYS A 46 -6.42 0.97 2.20
N LEU A 47 -5.85 0.10 3.04
CA LEU A 47 -5.38 -1.21 2.60
C LEU A 47 -6.52 -2.08 2.09
N GLN A 48 -7.62 -2.16 2.83
CA GLN A 48 -8.78 -2.94 2.45
C GLN A 48 -9.32 -2.48 1.09
N TRP A 49 -9.52 -1.16 0.92
CA TRP A 49 -9.98 -0.59 -0.34
C TRP A 49 -9.03 -0.93 -1.49
N ALA A 50 -7.71 -0.78 -1.29
CA ALA A 50 -6.71 -1.09 -2.31
C ALA A 50 -6.73 -2.58 -2.73
N ILE A 51 -6.97 -3.50 -1.79
CA ILE A 51 -7.10 -4.92 -2.07
C ILE A 51 -8.37 -5.19 -2.89
N GLU A 52 -9.51 -4.66 -2.43
CA GLU A 52 -10.84 -4.85 -3.03
C GLU A 52 -10.94 -4.29 -4.45
N THR A 53 -10.43 -3.08 -4.67
CA THR A 53 -10.48 -2.45 -6.01
C THR A 53 -9.33 -2.90 -6.91
N GLY A 54 -8.38 -3.66 -6.40
CA GLY A 54 -7.29 -4.18 -7.22
C GLY A 54 -6.18 -3.18 -7.54
N GLN A 55 -5.89 -2.21 -6.66
CA GLN A 55 -4.78 -1.27 -6.88
C GLN A 55 -3.45 -2.00 -6.96
N ASP A 56 -2.82 -1.93 -8.13
CA ASP A 56 -1.67 -2.74 -8.54
C ASP A 56 -0.34 -2.00 -8.49
N SER A 57 -0.36 -0.66 -8.49
CA SER A 57 0.84 0.18 -8.37
C SER A 57 0.88 0.96 -7.06
N GLY A 58 2.09 1.31 -6.62
CA GLY A 58 2.32 2.20 -5.48
C GLY A 58 2.12 1.58 -4.09
N VAL A 59 2.30 2.40 -3.06
CA VAL A 59 2.20 2.05 -1.64
C VAL A 59 0.81 2.44 -1.12
N TRP A 60 0.08 1.46 -0.61
CA TRP A 60 -1.29 1.63 -0.10
C TRP A 60 -1.42 0.98 1.26
N GLY A 61 -1.95 1.71 2.23
CA GLY A 61 -2.20 1.19 3.59
C GLY A 61 -0.99 0.52 4.22
N GLY A 62 0.21 1.06 4.00
CA GLY A 62 1.47 0.53 4.54
C GLY A 62 2.05 -0.67 3.79
N MET A 63 1.49 -1.05 2.63
CA MET A 63 1.99 -2.14 1.81
C MET A 63 2.43 -1.66 0.42
N SER A 64 3.58 -2.15 -0.06
CA SER A 64 4.01 -1.98 -1.45
C SER A 64 3.17 -2.84 -2.41
N GLU A 65 3.29 -2.58 -3.71
CA GLU A 65 2.63 -3.39 -4.73
C GLU A 65 2.99 -4.88 -4.63
N ASP A 66 4.27 -5.20 -4.41
CA ASP A 66 4.76 -6.56 -4.34
C ASP A 66 4.26 -7.30 -3.11
N GLU A 67 4.16 -6.59 -1.98
CA GLU A 67 3.59 -7.14 -0.75
C GLU A 67 2.11 -7.46 -0.93
N ARG A 68 1.32 -6.55 -1.54
CA ARG A 68 -0.09 -6.79 -1.84
C ARG A 68 -0.26 -7.95 -2.83
N ARG A 69 0.59 -8.02 -3.85
CA ARG A 69 0.61 -9.11 -4.83
C ARG A 69 0.95 -10.45 -4.18
N ALA A 70 1.95 -10.48 -3.28
CA ALA A 70 2.32 -11.66 -2.51
C ALA A 70 1.20 -12.12 -1.59
N MET A 71 0.51 -11.20 -0.91
CA MET A 71 -0.65 -11.50 -0.07
C MET A 71 -1.77 -12.15 -0.88
N LYS A 72 -2.14 -11.56 -2.03
CA LYS A 72 -3.14 -12.13 -2.95
C LYS A 72 -2.75 -13.54 -3.42
N ARG A 73 -1.48 -13.76 -3.80
CA ARG A 73 -0.98 -15.08 -4.18
C ARG A 73 -1.07 -16.11 -3.05
N ARG A 74 -0.74 -15.72 -1.80
CA ARG A 74 -0.86 -16.60 -0.63
C ARG A 74 -2.32 -16.97 -0.34
N ALA A 75 -3.22 -15.99 -0.37
CA ALA A 75 -4.65 -16.22 -0.19
C ALA A 75 -5.23 -17.17 -1.26
N ALA A 76 -4.84 -16.98 -2.52
CA ALA A 76 -5.25 -17.86 -3.62
C ALA A 76 -4.75 -19.30 -3.45
N ARG A 77 -3.52 -19.48 -2.96
CA ARG A 77 -2.96 -20.82 -2.65
C ARG A 77 -3.71 -21.50 -1.51
N ALA A 78 -4.01 -20.78 -0.44
CA ALA A 78 -4.76 -21.31 0.69
C ALA A 78 -6.16 -21.79 0.28
N ARG A 79 -6.88 -21.01 -0.54
CA ARG A 79 -8.20 -21.38 -1.08
C ARG A 79 -8.20 -22.62 -1.96
N ARG A 80 -7.08 -22.93 -2.63
CA ARG A 80 -6.93 -24.14 -3.45
C ARG A 80 -6.60 -25.39 -2.64
N ALA A 81 -6.12 -25.21 -1.41
CA ALA A 81 -5.72 -26.30 -0.52
C ALA A 81 -6.82 -26.69 0.49
N SER A 82 -7.93 -25.94 0.50
CA SER A 82 -9.15 -26.22 1.28
C SER A 82 -10.18 -26.91 0.39
#